data_AF-A0A2I0VCD3-F1
#
_entry.id   AF-A0A2I0VCD3-F1
#
_cell.length_a   1.000
_cell.length_b   1.000
_cell.length_c   1.000
_cell.angle_alpha   90.00
_cell.angle_beta   90.00
_cell.angle_gamma   90.00
#
_symmetry.space_group_name_H-M   'P 1'
#
loop_
_entity.id
_entity.type
_entity.pdbx_description
1 polymer ?
#
loop_
_entity_poly.entity_id
_entity_poly.type
_entity_poly.pdbx_seq_one_letter_code
_entity_poly.pdbx_strand_id
1 'polypeptide(L)'
;MALLLPSRLQQALNFSGAVVTRRASRFRCSAIAVDASSRLAGGVSGIRWGSSTLQGPRSEMEDVVVLRSDGLSGFTFATVFDGHAGISSVEFLRDELYKECMNELRGGLLLGSKDFHAIKDALTNAFENADGRLLTWLEQIQNEDESGATATVMFVGNDVLIISHVGDSCVVFSF
;
A
#
# COMPACT_ATOMS: atom_id res chain seq x y z
N MET A 1 -3.45 30.11 -54.44
CA MET A 1 -2.49 30.08 -53.31
C MET A 1 -1.22 29.41 -53.79
N ALA A 2 -0.17 30.21 -53.98
CA ALA A 2 1.12 29.74 -54.50
C ALA A 2 1.94 29.09 -53.37
N LEU A 3 2.52 27.93 -53.67
CA LEU A 3 3.50 27.24 -52.86
C LEU A 3 4.84 28.01 -52.89
N LEU A 4 5.41 28.25 -51.71
CA LEU A 4 6.78 28.71 -51.54
C LEU A 4 7.53 27.67 -50.69
N LEU A 5 8.55 27.05 -51.27
CA LEU A 5 9.67 26.49 -50.51
C LEU A 5 10.72 27.60 -50.34
N PRO A 6 11.50 27.55 -49.24
CA PRO A 6 12.93 27.67 -49.41
C PRO A 6 13.73 26.58 -48.69
N SER A 7 14.87 26.32 -49.30
CA SER A 7 15.90 25.34 -48.94
C SER A 7 17.08 26.02 -48.22
N ARG A 8 17.80 25.21 -47.44
CA ARG A 8 19.19 25.35 -46.94
C ARG A 8 19.39 25.69 -45.46
N LEU A 9 19.67 24.64 -44.69
CA LEU A 9 20.90 24.46 -43.89
C LEU A 9 21.15 22.93 -43.86
N GLN A 10 21.84 22.42 -44.88
CA GLN A 10 23.21 21.86 -44.78
C GLN A 10 23.29 20.62 -43.86
N GLN A 11 23.27 19.43 -44.48
CA GLN A 11 24.43 18.52 -44.61
C GLN A 11 24.85 17.89 -43.26
N ALA A 12 24.38 16.69 -42.95
CA ALA A 12 24.98 15.40 -43.33
C ALA A 12 26.32 15.12 -42.66
N LEU A 13 26.33 14.25 -41.64
CA LEU A 13 27.34 13.21 -41.45
C LEU A 13 26.72 12.00 -40.74
N ASN A 14 26.70 10.89 -41.47
CA ASN A 14 26.44 9.56 -40.94
C ASN A 14 27.49 9.21 -39.88
N PHE A 15 27.04 8.81 -38.69
CA PHE A 15 27.78 7.86 -37.86
C PHE A 15 26.82 6.76 -37.41
N SER A 16 27.07 5.56 -37.94
CA SER A 16 26.52 4.32 -37.39
C SER A 16 27.03 4.18 -35.96
N GLY A 17 26.11 4.24 -35.02
CA GLY A 17 26.27 3.71 -33.68
C GLY A 17 24.94 3.08 -33.31
N ALA A 18 24.85 1.76 -33.40
CA ALA A 18 23.78 1.04 -32.74
C ALA A 18 23.93 1.28 -31.24
N VAL A 19 23.24 2.29 -30.72
CA VAL A 19 23.06 2.43 -29.28
C VAL A 19 22.10 1.33 -28.90
N VAL A 20 22.65 0.20 -28.45
CA VAL A 20 21.90 -0.72 -27.60
C VAL A 20 21.58 0.07 -26.34
N THR A 21 20.43 0.73 -26.32
CA THR A 21 19.84 1.22 -25.09
C THR A 21 19.42 -0.02 -24.31
N ARG A 22 20.34 -0.53 -23.48
CA ARG A 22 19.94 -1.35 -22.35
C ARG A 22 18.98 -0.47 -21.56
N ARG A 23 17.66 -0.72 -21.67
CA ARG A 23 16.67 -0.15 -20.77
C ARG A 23 17.12 -0.56 -19.37
N ALA A 24 17.75 0.36 -18.64
CA ALA A 24 17.92 0.19 -17.21
C ALA A 24 16.50 0.11 -16.63
N SER A 25 16.11 -1.07 -16.13
CA SER A 25 14.90 -1.15 -15.33
C SER A 25 15.10 -0.18 -14.17
N ARG A 26 14.23 0.82 -14.08
CA ARG A 26 14.24 1.73 -12.93
C ARG A 26 13.70 0.91 -11.76
N PHE A 27 14.59 0.24 -11.02
CA PHE A 27 14.22 -0.41 -9.78
C PHE A 27 13.48 0.59 -8.89
N ARG A 28 12.24 0.27 -8.50
CA ARG A 28 11.46 1.12 -7.60
C ARG A 28 12.01 0.94 -6.18
N CYS A 29 12.48 2.04 -5.60
CA CYS A 29 12.98 2.11 -4.23
C CYS A 29 12.45 3.36 -3.57
N SER A 30 11.92 3.24 -2.36
CA SER A 30 11.51 4.38 -1.56
C SER A 30 11.77 4.13 -0.07
N ALA A 31 11.98 5.22 0.67
CA ALA A 31 12.14 5.16 2.11
C ALA A 31 11.49 6.41 2.72
N ILE A 32 10.81 6.23 3.84
CA ILE A 32 10.15 7.29 4.60
C ILE A 32 10.51 7.09 6.07
N ALA A 33 10.82 8.18 6.76
CA ALA A 33 10.96 8.22 8.21
C ALA A 33 10.18 9.43 8.72
N VAL A 34 9.32 9.21 9.72
CA VAL A 34 8.50 10.26 10.34
C VAL A 34 8.83 10.32 11.83
N ASP A 35 9.31 11.48 12.25
CA ASP A 35 9.58 11.76 13.65
C ASP A 35 8.29 12.19 14.38
N ALA A 36 8.11 11.72 15.61
CA ALA A 36 6.85 11.69 16.35
C ALA A 36 6.39 13.05 16.90
N SER A 37 7.03 14.16 16.52
CA SER A 37 6.82 15.45 17.18
C SER A 37 5.68 16.30 16.61
N SER A 38 4.87 15.77 15.68
CA SER A 38 3.73 16.49 15.13
C SER A 38 2.46 16.25 15.97
N ARG A 39 2.19 17.15 16.91
CA ARG A 39 0.89 17.24 17.62
C ARG A 39 -0.31 17.51 16.68
N LEU A 40 -0.05 17.78 15.39
CA LEU A 40 -1.05 18.06 14.36
C LEU A 40 -1.54 16.80 13.62
N ALA A 41 -0.96 15.62 13.88
CA ALA A 41 -1.22 14.40 13.12
C ALA A 41 -2.22 13.41 13.75
N GLY A 42 -2.94 13.79 14.81
CA GLY A 42 -4.07 13.00 15.38
C GLY A 42 -3.75 11.59 15.91
N GLY A 43 -2.52 11.10 15.76
CA GLY A 43 -2.09 9.76 16.13
C GLY A 43 -1.59 9.63 17.57
N VAL A 44 -1.23 8.40 17.91
CA VAL A 44 -0.63 8.00 19.20
C VAL A 44 0.58 8.88 19.52
N SER A 45 0.56 9.59 20.65
CA SER A 45 1.66 10.44 21.06
C SER A 45 2.91 9.60 21.35
N GLY A 46 3.99 9.79 20.59
CA GLY A 46 5.32 9.25 20.90
C GLY A 46 5.81 8.09 20.02
N ILE A 47 5.02 7.61 19.04
CA ILE A 47 5.47 6.55 18.12
C ILE A 47 6.19 7.18 16.92
N ARG A 48 7.48 6.85 16.77
CA ARG A 48 8.26 7.12 15.57
C ARG A 48 8.21 5.92 14.65
N TRP A 49 8.02 6.15 13.36
CA TRP A 49 7.96 5.07 12.39
C TRP A 49 8.75 5.43 11.14
N GLY A 50 9.15 4.38 10.43
CA GLY A 50 9.72 4.50 9.10
C GLY A 50 9.45 3.22 8.32
N SER A 51 9.49 3.33 7.01
CA SER A 51 9.36 2.20 6.10
C SER A 51 10.36 2.35 4.96
N SER A 52 10.78 1.22 4.40
CA SER A 52 11.54 1.18 3.17
C SER A 52 10.98 0.07 2.30
N THR A 53 10.80 0.37 1.02
CA THR A 53 10.33 -0.57 0.01
C THR A 53 11.33 -0.62 -1.13
N LEU A 54 11.59 -1.84 -1.62
CA LEU A 54 12.57 -2.09 -2.67
C LEU A 54 12.08 -3.23 -3.54
N GLN A 55 11.89 -2.97 -4.84
CA GLN A 55 11.46 -3.97 -5.82
C GLN A 55 12.44 -5.16 -5.94
N GLY A 56 13.73 -4.90 -5.74
CA GLY A 56 14.77 -5.92 -5.90
C GLY A 56 14.76 -6.52 -7.31
N PRO A 57 15.04 -7.83 -7.47
CA PRO A 57 15.19 -8.46 -8.78
C PRO A 57 13.86 -8.75 -9.50
N ARG A 58 12.70 -8.55 -8.86
CA ARG A 58 11.39 -8.80 -9.46
C ARG A 58 11.14 -7.83 -10.62
N SER A 59 10.39 -8.26 -11.63
CA SER A 59 10.04 -7.41 -12.77
C SER A 59 9.08 -6.29 -12.38
N GLU A 60 8.19 -6.57 -11.43
CA GLU A 60 7.21 -5.62 -10.89
C GLU A 60 7.33 -5.48 -9.37
N MET A 61 6.83 -4.36 -8.84
CA MET A 61 6.74 -4.07 -7.41
C MET A 61 5.27 -4.14 -7.02
N GLU A 62 4.89 -5.18 -6.27
CA GLU A 62 3.51 -5.44 -5.87
C GLU A 62 3.29 -5.18 -4.38
N ASP A 63 4.35 -5.00 -3.57
CA ASP A 63 4.21 -4.73 -2.14
C ASP A 63 3.84 -3.26 -1.86
N VAL A 64 2.99 -3.05 -0.86
CA VAL A 64 2.58 -1.73 -0.39
C VAL A 64 2.61 -1.67 1.14
N VAL A 65 3.15 -0.56 1.66
CA VAL A 65 3.04 -0.19 3.07
C VAL A 65 2.10 0.99 3.21
N VAL A 66 1.11 0.90 4.10
CA VAL A 66 0.17 1.99 4.40
C VAL A 66 0.22 2.33 5.87
N LEU A 67 0.21 3.63 6.17
CA LEU A 67 0.01 4.14 7.52
C LEU A 67 -1.06 5.24 7.52
N ARG A 68 -1.97 5.18 8.50
CA ARG A 68 -3.06 6.13 8.74
C ARG A 68 -3.18 6.39 10.24
N SER A 69 -3.23 7.65 10.63
CA SER A 69 -3.25 8.06 12.06
C SER A 69 -4.53 8.79 12.45
N ASP A 70 -5.44 9.00 11.50
CA ASP A 70 -6.69 9.73 11.64
C ASP A 70 -7.88 8.78 11.72
N GLY A 71 -8.84 9.03 12.61
CA GLY A 71 -10.15 8.36 12.58
C GLY A 71 -10.33 7.10 13.43
N LEU A 72 -9.30 6.61 14.12
CA LEU A 72 -9.37 5.41 14.99
C LEU A 72 -9.22 5.71 16.49
N SER A 73 -9.89 6.76 16.98
CA SER A 73 -9.95 7.08 18.42
C SER A 73 -8.59 7.05 19.15
N GLY A 74 -7.54 7.58 18.51
CA GLY A 74 -6.19 7.65 19.07
C GLY A 74 -5.29 6.44 18.76
N PHE A 75 -5.75 5.49 17.94
CA PHE A 75 -4.92 4.43 17.37
C PHE A 75 -4.37 4.82 16.00
N THR A 76 -3.17 4.33 15.68
CA THR A 76 -2.59 4.37 14.34
C THR A 76 -2.78 3.02 13.67
N PHE A 77 -3.30 3.04 12.44
CA PHE A 77 -3.36 1.89 11.54
C PHE A 77 -2.09 1.84 10.69
N ALA A 78 -1.44 0.69 10.67
CA ALA A 78 -0.32 0.39 9.78
C ALA A 78 -0.55 -0.96 9.12
N THR A 79 -0.19 -1.13 7.86
CA THR A 79 -0.30 -2.41 7.17
C THR A 79 0.79 -2.61 6.13
N VAL A 80 1.14 -3.88 5.92
CA VAL A 80 1.93 -4.35 4.79
C VAL A 80 1.06 -5.30 3.97
N PHE A 81 1.00 -5.05 2.67
CA PHE A 81 0.43 -5.95 1.68
C PHE A 81 1.57 -6.48 0.80
N ASP A 82 1.67 -7.80 0.66
CA ASP A 82 2.58 -8.48 -0.26
C ASP A 82 1.73 -9.09 -1.38
N GLY A 83 1.75 -8.44 -2.55
CA GLY A 83 0.95 -8.82 -3.71
C GLY A 83 1.55 -9.96 -4.50
N HIS A 84 0.69 -10.73 -5.19
CA HIS A 84 1.11 -11.75 -6.12
C HIS A 84 0.15 -11.87 -7.30
N ALA A 85 0.69 -12.29 -8.45
CA ALA A 85 -0.06 -12.48 -9.70
C ALA A 85 -0.74 -11.20 -10.23
N GLY A 86 -0.19 -10.03 -9.90
CA GLY A 86 -0.73 -8.73 -10.28
C GLY A 86 -0.85 -7.79 -9.08
N ILE A 87 -0.92 -6.48 -9.35
CA ILE A 87 -0.99 -5.45 -8.29
C ILE A 87 -2.43 -5.11 -7.88
N SER A 88 -3.41 -5.53 -8.66
CA SER A 88 -4.82 -5.08 -8.55
C SER A 88 -5.39 -5.32 -7.15
N SER A 89 -5.20 -6.52 -6.59
CA SER A 89 -5.63 -6.82 -5.21
C SER A 89 -4.98 -5.92 -4.16
N VAL A 90 -3.71 -5.57 -4.32
CA VAL A 90 -3.02 -4.65 -3.41
C VAL A 90 -3.57 -3.23 -3.53
N GLU A 91 -3.84 -2.76 -4.74
CA GLU A 91 -4.43 -1.43 -4.96
C GLU A 91 -5.82 -1.31 -4.34
N PHE A 92 -6.65 -2.36 -4.49
CA PHE A 92 -7.96 -2.43 -3.84
C PHE A 92 -7.82 -2.42 -2.31
N LEU A 93 -6.99 -3.29 -1.73
CA LEU A 93 -6.85 -3.40 -0.27
C LEU A 93 -6.27 -2.13 0.36
N ARG A 94 -5.35 -1.45 -0.34
CA ARG A 94 -4.79 -0.15 0.07
C ARG A 94 -5.90 0.88 0.33
N ASP A 95 -6.95 0.87 -0.49
CA ASP A 95 -7.98 1.88 -0.49
C ASP A 95 -9.22 1.46 0.32
N GLU A 96 -9.47 0.16 0.47
CA GLU A 96 -10.72 -0.36 1.06
C GLU A 96 -10.57 -1.04 2.42
N LEU A 97 -9.49 -1.78 2.70
CA LEU A 97 -9.39 -2.54 3.96
C LEU A 97 -9.43 -1.65 5.20
N TYR A 98 -8.78 -0.47 5.12
CA TYR A 98 -8.83 0.52 6.20
C TYR A 98 -10.26 0.98 6.50
N LYS A 99 -11.09 1.17 5.46
CA LYS A 99 -12.47 1.65 5.60
C LYS A 99 -13.34 0.57 6.25
N GLU A 100 -13.19 -0.68 5.85
CA GLU A 100 -13.86 -1.82 6.47
C GLU A 100 -13.50 -1.94 7.95
N CYS A 101 -12.20 -1.87 8.27
CA CYS A 101 -11.74 -1.87 9.66
C CYS A 101 -12.32 -0.69 10.45
N MET A 102 -12.31 0.52 9.90
CA MET A 102 -12.87 1.70 10.56
C MET A 102 -14.35 1.52 10.87
N ASN A 103 -15.13 0.98 9.92
CA ASN A 103 -16.55 0.74 10.09
C ASN A 103 -16.84 -0.30 11.18
N GLU A 104 -16.24 -1.50 11.06
CA GLU A 104 -16.48 -2.60 12.00
C GLU A 104 -15.96 -2.28 13.41
N LEU A 105 -14.82 -1.58 13.53
CA LEU A 105 -14.27 -1.11 14.81
C LEU A 105 -14.98 0.11 15.38
N ARG A 106 -16.03 0.61 14.71
CA ARG A 106 -16.81 1.79 15.12
C ARG A 106 -15.93 3.01 15.35
N GLY A 107 -15.07 3.33 14.39
CA GLY A 107 -14.11 4.45 14.50
C GLY A 107 -13.05 4.25 15.58
N GLY A 108 -12.71 2.99 15.89
CA GLY A 108 -11.71 2.63 16.89
C GLY A 108 -12.23 2.57 18.33
N LEU A 109 -13.52 2.82 18.57
CA LEU A 109 -14.12 2.69 19.91
C LEU A 109 -13.95 1.28 20.49
N LEU A 110 -14.04 0.24 19.65
CA LEU A 110 -13.81 -1.14 20.10
C LEU A 110 -12.34 -1.41 20.47
N LEU A 111 -11.37 -0.78 19.79
CA LEU A 111 -9.96 -0.94 20.14
C LEU A 111 -9.66 -0.41 21.56
N GLY A 112 -10.35 0.66 21.96
CA GLY A 112 -10.21 1.26 23.29
C GLY A 112 -10.94 0.51 24.41
N SER A 113 -11.94 -0.32 24.10
CA SER A 113 -12.73 -1.05 25.11
C SER A 113 -11.96 -2.22 25.74
N LYS A 114 -10.90 -2.70 25.08
CA LYS A 114 -10.15 -3.92 25.43
C LYS A 114 -11.00 -5.19 25.47
N ASP A 115 -12.18 -5.18 24.83
CA ASP A 115 -12.98 -6.37 24.59
C ASP A 115 -12.41 -7.14 23.39
N PHE A 116 -11.47 -8.03 23.65
CA PHE A 116 -10.78 -8.78 22.61
C PHE A 116 -11.70 -9.68 21.77
N HIS A 117 -12.83 -10.13 22.31
CA HIS A 117 -13.79 -10.91 21.54
C HIS A 117 -14.49 -10.01 20.52
N ALA A 118 -15.02 -8.87 20.97
CA ALA A 118 -15.65 -7.91 20.07
C ALA A 118 -14.68 -7.36 19.02
N ILE A 119 -13.42 -7.11 19.39
CA ILE A 119 -12.37 -6.69 18.45
C ILE A 119 -12.09 -7.78 17.42
N LYS A 120 -11.95 -9.04 17.84
CA LYS A 120 -11.70 -10.16 16.93
C LYS A 120 -12.85 -10.31 15.93
N ASP A 121 -14.10 -10.28 16.40
CA ASP A 121 -15.28 -10.40 15.54
C ASP A 121 -15.34 -9.26 14.53
N ALA A 122 -15.13 -8.01 14.99
CA ALA A 122 -15.09 -6.84 14.12
C ALA A 122 -14.00 -6.94 13.04
N LEU A 123 -12.79 -7.36 13.40
CA LEU A 123 -11.70 -7.54 12.43
C LEU A 123 -11.94 -8.71 11.49
N THR A 124 -12.58 -9.79 11.96
CA THR A 124 -12.98 -10.92 11.10
C THR A 124 -13.96 -10.44 10.04
N ASN A 125 -15.04 -9.76 10.46
CA ASN A 125 -16.02 -9.18 9.54
C ASN A 125 -15.37 -8.19 8.55
N ALA A 126 -14.45 -7.35 9.02
CA ALA A 126 -13.79 -6.37 8.15
C ALA A 126 -12.98 -7.04 7.04
N PHE A 127 -12.24 -8.11 7.35
CA PHE A 127 -11.47 -8.87 6.37
C PHE A 127 -12.38 -9.65 5.42
N GLU A 128 -13.42 -10.32 5.94
CA GLU A 128 -14.39 -11.05 5.11
C GLU A 128 -15.15 -10.12 4.15
N ASN A 129 -15.57 -8.94 4.63
CA ASN A 129 -16.23 -7.93 3.80
C ASN A 129 -15.27 -7.38 2.73
N ALA A 130 -14.01 -7.08 3.11
CA ALA A 130 -13.00 -6.62 2.16
C ALA A 130 -12.74 -7.67 1.07
N ASP A 131 -12.61 -8.94 1.44
CA ASP A 131 -12.39 -10.06 0.52
C ASP A 131 -13.57 -10.26 -0.42
N GLY A 132 -14.81 -10.29 0.09
CA GLY A 132 -16.01 -10.41 -0.75
C GLY A 132 -16.16 -9.25 -1.76
N ARG A 133 -15.80 -8.03 -1.34
CA ARG A 133 -15.77 -6.87 -2.24
C ARG A 133 -14.62 -6.93 -3.23
N LEU A 134 -13.46 -7.45 -2.83
CA LEU A 134 -12.32 -7.66 -3.72
C LEU A 134 -12.68 -8.65 -4.83
N LEU A 135 -13.27 -9.79 -4.49
CA LEU A 135 -13.73 -10.78 -5.48
C LEU A 135 -14.71 -10.16 -6.50
N THR A 136 -15.71 -9.43 -5.99
CA THR A 136 -16.68 -8.71 -6.85
C THR A 136 -15.99 -7.69 -7.75
N TRP A 137 -14.97 -6.99 -7.23
CA TRP A 137 -14.23 -5.99 -7.99
C TRP A 137 -13.35 -6.64 -9.08
N LEU A 138 -12.62 -7.72 -8.75
CA LEU A 138 -11.80 -8.48 -9.70
C LEU A 138 -12.64 -9.06 -10.86
N GLU A 139 -13.87 -9.51 -10.59
CA GLU A 139 -14.80 -9.97 -11.63
C GLU A 139 -15.24 -8.85 -12.60
N GLN A 140 -15.24 -7.59 -12.14
CA GLN A 140 -15.71 -6.44 -12.92
C GLN A 140 -14.62 -5.83 -13.81
N ILE A 141 -13.36 -5.89 -13.40
CA ILE A 141 -12.25 -5.40 -14.21
C ILE A 141 -12.03 -6.37 -15.38
N GLN A 142 -12.14 -5.87 -16.60
CA GLN A 142 -11.87 -6.64 -17.81
C GLN A 142 -10.39 -6.99 -17.87
N ASN A 143 -9.95 -8.13 -17.31
CA ASN A 143 -8.61 -8.71 -17.53
C ASN A 143 -8.32 -10.08 -16.86
N GLU A 144 -9.31 -10.93 -16.53
CA GLU A 144 -9.05 -12.24 -15.88
C GLU A 144 -7.98 -12.13 -14.77
N ASP A 145 -8.13 -11.14 -13.89
CA ASP A 145 -7.12 -10.79 -12.90
C ASP A 145 -7.20 -11.77 -11.73
N GLU A 146 -6.21 -12.65 -11.64
CA GLU A 146 -6.07 -13.64 -10.56
C GLU A 146 -5.15 -13.15 -9.44
N SER A 147 -4.93 -11.82 -9.33
CA SER A 147 -4.05 -11.28 -8.30
C SER A 147 -4.60 -11.51 -6.90
N GLY A 148 -3.69 -11.70 -5.95
CA GLY A 148 -3.98 -11.77 -4.53
C GLY A 148 -2.97 -10.97 -3.75
N ALA A 149 -3.18 -10.88 -2.43
CA ALA A 149 -2.21 -10.27 -1.54
C ALA A 149 -2.28 -10.89 -0.15
N THR A 150 -1.14 -10.91 0.55
CA THR A 150 -1.16 -10.98 2.00
C THR A 150 -1.69 -9.68 2.57
N ALA A 151 -2.14 -9.70 3.82
CA ALA A 151 -2.45 -8.50 4.57
C ALA A 151 -1.97 -8.66 6.00
N THR A 152 -1.07 -7.79 6.44
CA THR A 152 -0.58 -7.75 7.82
C THR A 152 -0.86 -6.38 8.41
N VAL A 153 -1.93 -6.29 9.19
CA VAL A 153 -2.49 -5.05 9.74
C VAL A 153 -2.16 -4.93 11.22
N MET A 154 -1.77 -3.73 11.64
CA MET A 154 -1.46 -3.36 13.01
C MET A 154 -2.29 -2.15 13.43
N PHE A 155 -2.89 -2.22 14.61
CA PHE A 155 -3.49 -1.09 15.30
C PHE A 155 -2.64 -0.81 16.54
N VAL A 156 -1.96 0.32 16.51
CA VAL A 156 -1.05 0.71 17.59
C VAL A 156 -1.73 1.82 18.39
N GLY A 157 -1.92 1.61 19.69
CA GLY A 157 -2.36 2.60 20.66
C GLY A 157 -1.28 2.86 21.71
N ASN A 158 -1.57 3.69 22.72
CA ASN A 158 -0.60 3.98 23.79
C ASN A 158 -0.19 2.72 24.58
N ASP A 159 -1.16 1.86 24.89
CA ASP A 159 -0.97 0.71 25.79
C ASP A 159 -1.37 -0.64 25.14
N VAL A 160 -1.79 -0.61 23.88
CA VAL A 160 -2.39 -1.76 23.20
C VAL A 160 -1.84 -1.83 21.78
N LEU A 161 -1.32 -2.99 21.41
CA LEU A 161 -0.97 -3.35 20.04
C LEU A 161 -1.87 -4.53 19.62
N ILE A 162 -2.67 -4.34 18.59
CA ILE A 162 -3.50 -5.39 17.99
C ILE A 162 -2.97 -5.68 16.60
N ILE A 163 -2.74 -6.95 16.29
CA ILE A 163 -2.23 -7.40 15.00
C ILE A 163 -3.26 -8.37 14.41
N SER A 164 -3.66 -8.14 13.16
CA SER A 164 -4.46 -9.07 12.36
C SER A 164 -3.70 -9.35 11.08
N HIS A 165 -3.56 -10.62 10.71
CA HIS A 165 -2.83 -10.97 9.50
C HIS A 165 -3.43 -12.18 8.77
N VAL A 166 -3.30 -12.16 7.45
CA VAL A 166 -3.63 -13.25 6.53
C VAL A 166 -2.47 -13.39 5.54
N GLY A 167 -1.99 -14.62 5.38
CA GLY A 167 -0.82 -14.93 4.55
C GLY A 167 0.45 -15.17 5.37
N ASP A 168 1.59 -15.08 4.70
CA ASP A 168 2.93 -15.45 5.20
C ASP A 168 3.83 -14.24 5.51
N SER A 169 3.34 -13.02 5.31
CA SER A 169 3.93 -11.82 5.91
C SER A 169 3.85 -11.89 7.44
N CYS A 170 4.80 -11.24 8.14
CA CYS A 170 4.96 -11.41 9.58
C CYS A 170 5.21 -10.09 10.32
N VAL A 171 4.89 -10.08 11.62
CA VAL A 171 5.24 -9.01 12.57
C VAL A 171 6.07 -9.61 13.69
N VAL A 172 7.12 -8.88 14.07
CA VAL A 172 7.95 -9.18 15.24
C VAL A 172 7.84 -8.03 16.21
N PHE A 173 7.59 -8.36 17.47
CA PHE A 173 7.57 -7.40 18.57
C PHE A 173 8.77 -7.63 19.50
N SER A 174 9.51 -6.57 19.79
CA SER A 174 10.72 -6.61 20.63
C SER A 174 10.67 -5.49 21.67
N PHE A 175 11.16 -5.79 22.87
CA PHE A 175 11.25 -4.89 24.02
C PHE A 175 12.71 -4.57 24.35
#